data_AF-W5JKX6-F1
#
_entry.id   AF-W5JKX6-F1
#
_cell.length_a   1.000
_cell.length_b   1.000
_cell.length_c   1.000
_cell.angle_alpha   90.00
_cell.angle_beta   90.00
_cell.angle_gamma   90.00
#
_symmetry.space_group_name_H-M   'P 1'
#
loop_
_entity.id
_entity.type
_entity.pdbx_description
1 polymer ?
#
loop_
_entity_poly.entity_id
_entity_poly.type
_entity_poly.pdbx_seq_one_letter_code
_entity_poly.pdbx_strand_id
1 'polypeptide(L)'
;MGITWGCAFKVTGQDALEYLGQRECTLGGYATKYIKFYPRIASEQSGISGEAFATLVYIATPKNQYWIGEEPLLVTARQIVESRGPSGHNVEYLIRLAMFMRDELPGASDEHLFELESLVRRFVAEADLNVDQLLMMGNTPLRRIRRDTHEEVRRHVTFEYTSRVPDTKLRCLHI
;
A
#
# COMPACT_ATOMS: atom_id res chain seq x y z
N MET A 1 6.81 6.62 20.54
CA MET A 1 5.72 7.10 19.66
C MET A 1 6.23 7.00 18.23
N GLY A 2 5.45 6.40 17.32
CA GLY A 2 5.82 6.29 15.90
C GLY A 2 5.14 7.37 15.06
N ILE A 3 5.77 7.75 13.94
CA ILE A 3 5.22 8.65 12.94
C ILE A 3 5.11 7.85 11.64
N THR A 4 3.96 7.92 10.98
CA THR A 4 3.76 7.31 9.65
C THR A 4 3.31 8.41 8.70
N TRP A 5 4.01 8.54 7.58
CA TRP A 5 3.67 9.50 6.53
C TRP A 5 2.73 8.87 5.51
N GLY A 6 1.87 9.67 4.89
CA GLY A 6 0.94 9.21 3.88
C GLY A 6 0.03 10.31 3.37
N CYS A 7 -1.02 9.91 2.64
CA CYS A 7 -2.04 10.81 2.12
C CYS A 7 -3.39 10.54 2.79
N ALA A 8 -4.14 11.61 3.05
CA ALA A 8 -5.56 11.54 3.35
C ALA A 8 -6.36 11.84 2.09
N PHE A 9 -7.40 11.06 1.83
CA PHE A 9 -8.29 11.24 0.68
C PHE A 9 -9.68 11.68 1.15
N LYS A 10 -10.24 12.69 0.48
CA LYS A 10 -11.64 13.07 0.67
C LYS A 10 -12.50 12.18 -0.20
N VAL A 11 -13.29 11.31 0.42
CA VAL A 11 -14.24 10.46 -0.29
C VAL A 11 -15.55 11.21 -0.48
N THR A 12 -16.06 11.21 -1.71
CA THR A 12 -17.39 11.75 -2.06
C THR A 12 -18.31 10.61 -2.49
N GLY A 13 -19.57 10.64 -2.05
CA GLY A 13 -20.52 9.55 -2.27
C GLY A 13 -20.39 8.41 -1.25
N GLN A 14 -21.22 7.37 -1.40
CA GLN A 14 -21.32 6.25 -0.45
C GLN A 14 -20.66 4.96 -0.98
N ASP A 15 -20.68 4.74 -2.29
CA ASP A 15 -20.19 3.50 -2.93
C ASP A 15 -18.73 3.19 -2.60
N ALA A 16 -17.87 4.20 -2.49
CA ALA A 16 -16.46 4.02 -2.23
C ALA A 16 -16.19 3.47 -0.82
N LEU A 17 -16.94 3.93 0.19
CA LEU A 17 -16.77 3.44 1.57
C LEU A 17 -17.31 2.01 1.72
N GLU A 18 -18.41 1.69 1.05
CA GLU A 18 -18.95 0.32 1.03
C GLU A 18 -17.96 -0.64 0.33
N TYR A 19 -17.44 -0.25 -0.83
CA TYR A 19 -16.43 -1.04 -1.54
C TYR A 19 -15.17 -1.26 -0.69
N LEU A 20 -14.64 -0.21 -0.06
CA LEU A 20 -13.48 -0.32 0.83
C LEU A 20 -13.79 -1.18 2.06
N GLY A 21 -14.98 -1.05 2.65
CA GLY A 21 -15.43 -1.91 3.73
C GLY A 21 -15.43 -3.38 3.35
N GLN A 22 -15.98 -3.72 2.18
CA GLN A 22 -15.98 -5.09 1.69
C GLN A 22 -14.56 -5.62 1.42
N ARG A 23 -13.70 -4.81 0.78
CA ARG A 23 -12.35 -5.24 0.43
C ARG A 23 -11.45 -5.37 1.65
N GLU A 24 -11.39 -4.33 2.49
CA GLU A 24 -10.42 -4.26 3.59
C GLU A 24 -10.92 -4.98 4.84
N CYS A 25 -12.20 -4.85 5.20
CA CYS A 25 -12.71 -5.50 6.42
C CYS A 25 -13.18 -6.93 6.14
N THR A 26 -14.12 -7.13 5.22
CA THR A 26 -14.73 -8.45 5.00
C THR A 26 -13.74 -9.45 4.42
N LEU A 27 -12.97 -9.05 3.39
CA LEU A 27 -11.99 -9.93 2.74
C LEU A 27 -10.60 -9.86 3.38
N GLY A 28 -10.13 -8.66 3.72
CA GLY A 28 -8.78 -8.43 4.27
C GLY A 28 -8.65 -8.61 5.79
N GLY A 29 -9.76 -8.63 6.54
CA GLY A 29 -9.75 -8.75 8.01
C GLY A 29 -9.19 -7.53 8.75
N TYR A 30 -9.09 -6.37 8.09
CA TYR A 30 -8.61 -5.13 8.71
C TYR A 30 -9.68 -4.52 9.62
N ALA A 31 -9.26 -3.91 10.73
CA ALA A 31 -10.13 -3.13 11.60
C ALA A 31 -10.10 -1.65 11.20
N THR A 32 -11.25 -0.98 11.31
CA THR A 32 -11.34 0.48 11.09
C THR A 32 -11.06 1.27 12.37
N LYS A 33 -10.31 2.36 12.26
CA LYS A 33 -10.10 3.31 13.36
C LYS A 33 -10.14 4.73 12.84
N TYR A 34 -10.67 5.67 13.63
CA TYR A 34 -10.51 7.09 13.37
C TYR A 34 -9.26 7.60 14.10
N ILE A 35 -8.36 8.24 13.36
CA ILE A 35 -7.14 8.87 13.89
C ILE A 35 -7.07 10.34 13.47
N LYS A 36 -6.29 11.14 14.20
CA LYS A 36 -5.97 12.50 13.76
C LYS A 36 -4.90 12.46 12.68
N PHE A 37 -5.22 12.98 11.50
CA PHE A 37 -4.26 13.23 10.42
C PHE A 37 -3.76 14.67 10.53
N TYR A 38 -2.44 14.86 10.38
CA TYR A 38 -1.79 16.17 10.47
C TYR A 38 -1.26 16.56 9.08
N PRO A 39 -1.91 17.50 8.37
CA PRO A 39 -1.48 17.92 7.05
C PRO A 39 -0.10 18.58 7.06
N ARG A 40 0.74 18.23 6.08
CA ARG A 40 2.10 18.80 5.95
C ARG A 40 2.11 20.23 5.41
N ILE A 41 1.13 20.60 4.59
CA ILE A 41 1.06 21.90 3.92
C ILE A 41 -0.23 22.59 4.33
N ALA A 42 -0.11 23.61 5.16
CA ALA A 42 -1.09 24.70 5.22
C ALA A 42 -0.67 25.72 4.16
N SER A 43 -1.37 25.76 3.02
CA SER A 43 -1.19 26.87 2.08
C SER A 43 -2.54 27.30 1.54
N GLU A 44 -2.69 28.60 1.30
CA GLU A 44 -3.90 29.19 0.72
C GLU A 44 -4.28 28.55 -0.63
N GLN A 45 -3.32 27.91 -1.31
CA GLN A 45 -3.48 27.25 -2.61
C GLN A 45 -4.02 25.81 -2.48
N SER A 46 -3.83 25.13 -1.34
CA SER A 46 -4.31 23.76 -1.13
C SER A 46 -5.74 23.71 -0.59
N GLY A 47 -6.25 24.83 -0.05
CA GLY A 47 -7.56 24.88 0.62
C GLY A 47 -7.62 24.07 1.92
N ILE A 48 -6.48 23.63 2.46
CA ILE A 48 -6.38 22.86 3.70
C ILE A 48 -5.88 23.79 4.81
N SER A 49 -6.65 23.91 5.90
CA SER A 49 -6.39 24.84 7.01
C SER A 49 -5.11 24.54 7.81
N GLY A 50 -4.37 23.47 7.47
CA GLY A 50 -3.25 22.97 8.28
C GLY A 50 -3.68 22.30 9.59
N GLU A 51 -4.96 22.42 9.97
CA GLU A 51 -5.49 21.84 11.19
C GLU A 51 -5.60 20.32 11.06
N ALA A 52 -5.36 19.63 12.17
CA ALA A 52 -5.51 18.20 12.23
C ALA A 52 -6.99 17.81 12.19
N PHE A 53 -7.34 16.80 11.40
CA PHE A 53 -8.72 16.32 11.27
C PHE A 53 -8.83 14.81 11.41
N ALA A 54 -10.02 14.33 11.78
CA ALA A 54 -10.28 12.90 11.92
C ALA A 54 -10.29 12.21 10.55
N THR A 55 -9.55 11.11 10.44
CA THR A 55 -9.42 10.31 9.21
C THR A 55 -9.64 8.84 9.54
N LEU A 56 -10.40 8.15 8.69
CA LEU A 56 -10.60 6.70 8.76
C LEU A 56 -9.36 5.97 8.25
N VAL A 57 -8.86 5.02 9.01
CA VAL A 57 -7.76 4.13 8.62
C VAL A 57 -8.15 2.66 8.82
N TYR A 58 -7.70 1.81 7.91
CA TYR A 58 -7.81 0.35 8.00
C TYR A 58 -6.49 -0.21 8.51
N ILE A 59 -6.51 -0.93 9.63
CA ILE A 59 -5.32 -1.40 10.33
C ILE A 59 -5.45 -2.90 10.61
N ALA A 60 -4.40 -3.66 10.26
CA ALA A 60 -4.28 -5.05 10.67
C ALA A 60 -3.93 -5.09 12.16
N THR A 61 -4.78 -5.73 12.96
CA THR A 61 -4.50 -5.97 14.37
C THR A 61 -3.88 -7.37 14.53
N PRO A 62 -3.29 -7.72 15.68
CA PRO A 62 -2.83 -9.08 15.94
C PRO A 62 -3.92 -10.16 15.85
N LYS A 63 -5.20 -9.77 15.80
CA LYS A 63 -6.34 -10.69 15.57
C LYS A 63 -6.58 -11.01 14.09
N ASN A 64 -5.96 -10.27 13.17
CA ASN A 64 -6.08 -10.53 11.74
C ASN A 64 -5.39 -11.86 11.42
N GLN A 65 -6.10 -12.78 10.76
CA GLN A 65 -5.58 -14.10 10.39
C GLN A 65 -4.33 -14.06 9.51
N TYR A 66 -4.10 -12.96 8.80
CA TYR A 66 -2.92 -12.72 7.96
C TYR A 66 -1.78 -12.00 8.69
N TRP A 67 -1.95 -11.70 9.99
CA TRP A 67 -0.89 -11.11 10.80
C TRP A 67 0.20 -12.14 11.09
N ILE A 68 1.37 -11.96 10.49
CA ILE A 68 2.52 -12.88 10.64
C ILE A 68 3.38 -12.60 11.87
N GLY A 69 3.11 -11.51 12.60
CA GLY A 69 3.91 -11.11 13.76
C GLY A 69 5.04 -10.14 13.43
N GLU A 70 5.85 -9.86 14.44
CA GLU A 70 7.12 -9.16 14.24
C GLU A 70 8.12 -10.15 13.65
N GLU A 71 8.84 -9.71 12.61
CA GLU A 71 9.80 -10.54 11.90
C GLU A 71 11.08 -9.74 11.62
N PRO A 72 12.27 -10.37 11.66
CA PRO A 72 13.49 -9.71 11.25
C PRO A 72 13.43 -9.23 9.80
N LEU A 73 13.88 -7.99 9.55
CA LEU A 73 13.90 -7.36 8.22
C LEU A 73 14.49 -8.25 7.12
N LEU A 74 15.53 -9.03 7.42
CA LEU A 74 16.14 -9.95 6.47
C LEU A 74 15.19 -11.05 6.00
N VAL A 75 14.34 -11.58 6.88
CA VAL A 75 13.39 -12.63 6.52
C VAL A 75 12.27 -12.03 5.68
N THR A 76 11.72 -10.88 6.11
CA THR A 76 10.71 -10.14 5.36
C THR A 76 11.21 -9.76 3.97
N ALA A 77 12.46 -9.30 3.85
CA ALA A 77 13.06 -8.96 2.56
C ALA A 77 13.15 -10.18 1.62
N ARG A 78 13.56 -11.36 2.12
CA ARG A 78 13.58 -12.59 1.31
C ARG A 78 12.18 -12.98 0.85
N GLN A 79 11.22 -12.93 1.77
CA GLN A 79 9.82 -13.23 1.47
C GLN A 79 9.28 -12.31 0.37
N ILE A 80 9.58 -11.00 0.42
CA ILE A 80 9.17 -10.04 -0.62
C ILE A 80 9.72 -10.41 -2.00
N VAL A 81 10.96 -10.91 -2.07
CA VAL A 81 11.61 -11.31 -3.33
C VAL A 81 10.98 -12.58 -3.91
N GLU A 82 10.48 -13.48 -3.07
CA GLU A 82 9.88 -14.75 -3.50
C GLU A 82 8.36 -14.65 -3.74
N SER A 83 7.72 -13.57 -3.28
CA SER A 83 6.27 -13.44 -3.27
C SER A 83 5.69 -12.79 -4.53
N ARG A 84 4.68 -13.44 -5.11
CA ARG A 84 3.86 -12.91 -6.20
C ARG A 84 2.39 -13.25 -5.99
N GLY A 85 1.51 -12.31 -6.29
CA GLY A 85 0.06 -12.50 -6.25
C GLY A 85 -0.64 -12.05 -7.53
N PRO A 86 -1.99 -12.06 -7.54
CA PRO A 86 -2.79 -11.58 -8.67
C PRO A 86 -2.47 -10.14 -9.07
N SER A 87 -2.08 -9.30 -8.10
CA SER A 87 -1.74 -7.89 -8.31
C SER A 87 -0.32 -7.65 -8.83
N GLY A 88 0.52 -8.68 -8.97
CA GLY A 88 1.91 -8.55 -9.39
C GLY A 88 2.92 -9.07 -8.37
N HIS A 89 4.18 -8.70 -8.57
CA HIS A 89 5.30 -9.13 -7.73
C HIS A 89 5.39 -8.26 -6.47
N ASN A 90 5.73 -8.82 -5.31
CA ASN A 90 5.75 -8.04 -4.06
C ASN A 90 6.90 -7.01 -4.01
N VAL A 91 8.03 -7.31 -4.67
CA VAL A 91 9.10 -6.32 -4.95
C VAL A 91 8.54 -5.05 -5.59
N GLU A 92 7.63 -5.17 -6.55
CA GLU A 92 7.03 -4.02 -7.22
C GLU A 92 6.28 -3.13 -6.22
N TYR A 93 5.49 -3.73 -5.33
CA TYR A 93 4.76 -3.01 -4.29
C TYR A 93 5.70 -2.19 -3.38
N LEU A 94 6.75 -2.84 -2.85
CA LEU A 94 7.70 -2.18 -1.95
C LEU A 94 8.44 -1.02 -2.64
N ILE A 95 8.94 -1.25 -3.85
CA ILE A 95 9.73 -0.25 -4.59
C ILE A 95 8.84 0.94 -4.96
N ARG A 96 7.59 0.70 -5.38
CA ARG A 96 6.62 1.77 -5.66
C ARG A 96 6.30 2.59 -4.41
N LEU A 97 6.18 1.96 -3.24
CA LEU A 97 5.96 2.67 -1.98
C LEU A 97 7.16 3.56 -1.62
N ALA A 98 8.39 3.04 -1.76
CA ALA A 98 9.60 3.82 -1.51
C ALA A 98 9.76 4.99 -2.50
N MET A 99 9.43 4.78 -3.77
CA MET A 99 9.38 5.85 -4.78
C MET A 99 8.33 6.91 -4.40
N PHE A 100 7.13 6.50 -4.02
CA PHE A 100 6.08 7.42 -3.58
C PHE A 100 6.53 8.30 -2.40
N MET A 101 7.19 7.72 -1.40
CA MET A 101 7.71 8.47 -0.25
C MET A 101 8.74 9.52 -0.67
N ARG A 102 9.64 9.20 -1.60
CA ARG A 102 10.64 10.15 -2.12
C ARG A 102 10.01 11.26 -2.97
N ASP A 103 9.09 10.90 -3.86
CA ASP A 103 8.57 11.80 -4.89
C ASP A 103 7.44 12.72 -4.38
N GLU A 104 6.52 12.17 -3.57
CA GLU A 104 5.33 12.89 -3.12
C GLU A 104 5.47 13.48 -1.70
N LEU A 105 6.40 12.95 -0.90
CA LEU A 105 6.60 13.36 0.50
C LEU A 105 8.06 13.79 0.74
N PRO A 106 8.61 14.75 -0.02
CA PRO A 106 10.04 15.07 0.03
C PRO A 106 10.49 15.55 1.41
N GLY A 107 11.41 14.84 2.05
CA GLY A 107 11.86 15.10 3.42
C GLY A 107 11.09 14.37 4.51
N ALA A 108 10.08 13.56 4.16
CA ALA A 108 9.63 12.48 5.03
C ALA A 108 10.70 11.38 5.03
N SER A 109 11.00 10.84 6.21
CA SER A 109 11.93 9.72 6.37
C SER A 109 11.21 8.56 7.03
N ASP A 110 11.32 7.38 6.42
CA ASP A 110 10.88 6.11 6.96
C ASP A 110 12.07 5.14 6.89
N GLU A 111 12.83 5.06 7.99
CA GLU A 111 14.06 4.27 8.07
C GLU A 111 13.80 2.79 7.81
N HIS A 112 12.72 2.26 8.38
CA HIS A 112 12.32 0.86 8.22
C HIS A 112 12.03 0.54 6.75
N LEU A 113 11.24 1.38 6.06
CA LEU A 113 10.93 1.18 4.65
C LEU A 113 12.18 1.23 3.76
N PHE A 114 13.07 2.18 3.98
CA PHE A 114 14.28 2.34 3.15
C PHE A 114 15.34 1.27 3.42
N GLU A 115 15.45 0.79 4.67
CA GLU A 115 16.29 -0.37 5.00
C GLU A 115 15.75 -1.64 4.32
N LEU A 116 14.43 -1.87 4.40
CA LEU A 116 13.78 -2.99 3.73
C LEU A 116 13.95 -2.94 2.21
N GLU A 117 13.80 -1.75 1.60
CA GLU A 117 14.04 -1.55 0.17
C GLU A 117 15.48 -1.90 -0.22
N SER A 118 16.47 -1.48 0.57
CA SER A 118 17.89 -1.77 0.33
C SER A 118 18.16 -3.27 0.35
N LEU A 119 17.63 -3.99 1.35
CA LEU A 119 17.75 -5.44 1.46
C LEU A 119 17.09 -6.15 0.27
N VAL A 120 15.89 -5.73 -0.12
CA VAL A 120 15.18 -6.32 -1.26
C VAL A 120 15.94 -6.09 -2.57
N ARG A 121 16.48 -4.90 -2.82
CA ARG A 121 17.31 -4.63 -4.01
C ARG A 121 18.55 -5.52 -4.05
N ARG A 122 19.21 -5.73 -2.90
CA ARG A 122 20.35 -6.63 -2.79
C ARG A 122 19.95 -8.07 -3.13
N PHE A 123 18.86 -8.57 -2.56
CA PHE A 123 18.39 -9.94 -2.82
C PHE A 123 17.86 -10.14 -4.24
N VAL A 124 17.25 -9.13 -4.86
CA VAL A 124 16.89 -9.15 -6.28
C VAL A 124 18.14 -9.32 -7.13
N ALA A 125 19.22 -8.58 -6.84
CA ALA A 125 20.49 -8.72 -7.55
C ALA A 125 21.16 -10.10 -7.31
N GLU A 126 21.12 -10.63 -6.09
CA GLU A 126 21.62 -11.98 -5.77
C GLU A 126 20.82 -13.08 -6.50
N ALA A 127 19.54 -12.85 -6.77
CA ALA A 127 18.66 -13.76 -7.51
C ALA A 127 18.73 -13.59 -9.03
N ASP A 128 19.62 -12.74 -9.55
CA ASP A 128 19.74 -12.38 -10.98
C ASP A 128 18.41 -11.90 -11.60
N LEU A 129 17.60 -11.23 -10.78
CA LEU A 129 16.34 -10.61 -11.19
C LEU A 129 16.56 -9.13 -11.53
N ASN A 130 15.77 -8.61 -12.47
CA ASN A 130 15.85 -7.21 -12.87
C ASN A 130 14.69 -6.41 -12.27
N VAL A 131 15.00 -5.43 -11.42
CA VAL A 131 13.99 -4.56 -10.76
C VAL A 131 13.12 -3.84 -11.79
N ASP A 132 13.70 -3.31 -12.86
CA ASP A 132 12.94 -2.59 -13.89
C ASP A 132 11.95 -3.52 -14.58
N GLN A 133 12.35 -4.75 -14.90
CA GLN A 133 11.41 -5.75 -15.43
C GLN A 133 10.27 -6.02 -14.44
N LEU A 134 10.57 -6.21 -13.15
CA LEU A 134 9.55 -6.43 -12.11
C LEU A 134 8.60 -5.24 -11.97
N LEU A 135 9.09 -4.01 -12.15
CA LEU A 135 8.28 -2.78 -12.15
C LEU A 135 7.40 -2.64 -13.40
N MET A 136 7.84 -3.15 -14.55
CA MET A 136 7.08 -3.09 -15.81
C MET A 136 6.06 -4.23 -15.96
N MET A 137 6.14 -5.27 -15.12
CA MET A 137 5.22 -6.41 -15.15
C MET A 137 3.85 -6.12 -14.52
N GLY A 138 3.73 -5.09 -13.70
CA GLY A 138 2.44 -4.65 -13.18
C GLY A 138 1.64 -3.88 -14.22
N ASN A 139 0.36 -4.22 -14.37
CA ASN A 139 -0.60 -3.51 -15.25
C ASN A 139 -0.89 -2.05 -14.81
N THR A 140 -0.19 -1.53 -13.80
CA THR A 140 -0.43 -0.20 -13.24
C THR A 140 0.69 0.74 -13.68
N PRO A 141 0.46 1.64 -14.65
CA PRO A 141 1.45 2.65 -14.99
C PRO A 141 1.79 3.49 -13.76
N LEU A 142 3.00 4.08 -13.73
CA LEU A 142 3.42 5.11 -12.77
C LEU A 142 2.54 6.36 -12.94
N ARG A 143 1.27 6.29 -12.55
CA ARG A 143 0.41 7.44 -12.44
C ARG A 143 0.70 8.05 -11.08
N ARG A 144 1.37 9.20 -11.12
CA ARG A 144 1.39 10.15 -10.00
C ARG A 144 -0.02 10.23 -9.42
N ILE A 145 -0.16 10.24 -8.10
CA ILE A 145 -1.49 10.42 -7.48
C ILE A 145 -2.07 11.68 -8.11
N ARG A 146 -3.12 11.51 -8.94
CA ARG A 146 -3.85 12.63 -9.51
C ARG A 146 -4.48 13.33 -8.32
N ARG A 147 -3.89 14.44 -7.90
CA ARG A 147 -4.58 15.41 -7.03
C ARG A 147 -5.76 15.86 -7.88
N ASP A 148 -6.95 15.37 -7.56
CA ASP A 148 -8.09 15.38 -8.47
C ASP A 148 -8.28 16.75 -9.14
N THR A 149 -8.01 16.81 -10.44
CA THR A 149 -8.58 17.82 -11.33
C THR A 149 -10.01 17.41 -11.71
N HIS A 150 -10.84 16.95 -10.75
CA HIS A 150 -12.27 16.65 -10.93
C HIS A 150 -12.67 16.05 -12.30
N GLU A 151 -11.89 15.12 -12.85
CA GLU A 151 -12.29 14.43 -14.09
C GLU A 151 -13.14 13.22 -13.70
N GLU A 152 -14.41 13.24 -14.11
CA GLU A 152 -15.46 12.23 -13.84
C GLU A 152 -15.20 10.87 -14.52
N VAL A 153 -14.02 10.27 -14.34
CA VAL A 153 -13.75 8.93 -14.83
C VAL A 153 -14.23 7.91 -13.79
N ARG A 154 -15.51 7.54 -13.85
CA ARG A 154 -16.06 6.39 -13.10
C ARG A 154 -15.36 5.12 -13.56
N ARG A 155 -14.52 4.54 -12.69
CA ARG A 155 -13.97 3.19 -12.91
C ARG A 155 -15.05 2.16 -12.58
N HIS A 156 -15.24 1.17 -13.45
CA HIS A 156 -16.12 0.04 -13.16
C HIS A 156 -15.61 -0.70 -11.91
N VAL A 157 -16.52 -0.99 -10.98
CA VAL A 157 -16.23 -1.77 -9.78
C VAL A 157 -16.04 -3.24 -10.19
N THR A 158 -14.79 -3.71 -10.21
CA THR A 158 -14.45 -5.12 -10.50
C THR A 158 -13.75 -5.76 -9.32
N PHE A 159 -14.29 -6.89 -8.84
CA PHE A 159 -13.67 -7.76 -7.82
C PHE A 159 -12.87 -8.92 -8.45
N GLU A 160 -12.60 -8.87 -9.75
CA GLU A 160 -12.04 -10.00 -10.53
C GLU A 160 -10.67 -10.50 -10.06
N TYR A 161 -9.94 -9.71 -9.29
CA TYR A 161 -8.62 -10.08 -8.77
C TYR A 161 -8.64 -10.88 -7.46
N THR A 162 -9.81 -11.11 -6.84
CA THR A 162 -9.88 -11.71 -5.49
C THR A 162 -10.27 -13.20 -5.47
N SER A 163 -10.54 -13.85 -6.60
CA SER A 163 -11.27 -15.14 -6.55
C SER A 163 -10.79 -16.28 -7.46
N ARG A 164 -9.61 -16.23 -8.10
CA ARG A 164 -9.13 -17.36 -8.92
C ARG A 164 -7.64 -17.64 -8.74
N VAL A 165 -7.31 -18.40 -7.70
CA VAL A 165 -5.99 -19.04 -7.53
C VAL A 165 -6.21 -20.56 -7.45
N PRO A 166 -5.54 -21.38 -8.30
CA PRO A 166 -5.58 -22.84 -8.20
C PRO A 166 -4.79 -23.36 -6.99
N ASP A 167 -5.29 -24.43 -6.35
CA ASP A 167 -4.67 -25.05 -5.18
C ASP A 167 -3.29 -25.65 -5.48
N THR A 168 -2.24 -24.96 -5.03
CA THR A 168 -0.95 -25.57 -4.74
C THR A 168 -0.58 -25.20 -3.31
N LYS A 169 0.00 -26.14 -2.55
CA LYS A 169 0.32 -25.95 -1.12
C LYS A 169 1.38 -24.85 -0.94
N LEU A 170 0.92 -23.60 -0.85
CA LEU A 170 1.65 -22.43 -0.38
C LEU A 170 1.06 -22.04 0.97
N ARG A 171 1.89 -21.83 2.00
CA ARG A 171 1.44 -21.53 3.37
C ARG A 171 1.05 -20.06 3.57
N CYS A 172 0.40 -19.49 2.56
CA CYS A 172 -0.16 -18.15 2.56
C CYS A 172 -1.48 -18.24 1.80
N LEU A 173 -2.59 -18.20 2.56
CA LEU A 173 -3.97 -18.58 2.23
C LEU A 173 -4.30 -20.03 2.66
N HIS A 174 -4.84 -20.15 3.88
CA HIS A 174 -5.80 -21.22 4.17
C HIS A 174 -7.14 -20.76 3.59
N ILE A 175 -7.44 -21.27 2.40
CA ILE A 175 -8.77 -21.83 2.13
C ILE A 175 -8.56 -23.33 2.17
#